data_AF-A0A7X1ZHT9-F1
#
_entry.id   AF-A0A7X1ZHT9-F1
#
_cell.length_a   1.000
_cell.length_b   1.000
_cell.length_c   1.000
_cell.angle_alpha   90.00
_cell.angle_beta   90.00
_cell.angle_gamma   90.00
#
_symmetry.space_group_name_H-M   'P 1'
#
loop_
_entity.id
_entity.type
_entity.pdbx_description
1 polymer ?
#
loop_
_entity_poly.entity_id
_entity_poly.type
_entity_poly.pdbx_seq_one_letter_code
_entity_poly.pdbx_strand_id
1 'polypeptide(L)' 'MAIELNETDHKGLDNFLSQVLDWHASGEIDKLSAVGVIAHVFTAAAIDNEGEVKGWLNKPEVLLNWKRDGE' A
#
# COMPACT_ATOMS: atom_id res chain seq x y z
N MET A 1 -11.62 -8.86 -14.30
CA MET A 1 -10.85 -10.13 -14.28
C MET A 1 -10.07 -10.08 -12.98
N ALA A 2 -10.19 -11.05 -12.07
CA ALA A 2 -9.56 -10.92 -10.76
C ALA A 2 -8.03 -10.79 -10.90
N ILE A 3 -7.42 -9.87 -10.14
CA ILE A 3 -5.97 -9.72 -10.09
C ILE A 3 -5.36 -10.98 -9.49
N GLU A 4 -4.37 -11.56 -10.16
CA GLU A 4 -3.61 -12.69 -9.66
C GLU A 4 -2.40 -12.23 -8.85
N LEU A 5 -2.45 -12.52 -7.55
CA LEU A 5 -1.35 -12.30 -6.61
C LEU A 5 -0.62 -13.62 -6.38
N ASN A 6 0.69 -13.61 -6.57
CA ASN A 6 1.55 -14.73 -6.21
C ASN A 6 2.09 -14.57 -4.77
N GLU A 7 2.87 -15.54 -4.30
CA GLU A 7 3.47 -15.53 -2.97
C GLU A 7 4.34 -14.27 -2.68
N THR A 8 5.01 -13.72 -3.69
CA THR A 8 5.77 -12.47 -3.56
C THR A 8 4.83 -11.29 -3.34
N ASP A 9 3.74 -11.22 -4.11
CA ASP A 9 2.74 -10.17 -3.96
C ASP A 9 2.05 -10.24 -2.58
N HIS A 10 1.75 -11.44 -2.09
CA HIS A 10 1.18 -11.66 -0.75
C HIS A 10 2.11 -11.14 0.36
N LYS A 11 3.41 -11.46 0.29
CA LYS A 11 4.40 -10.90 1.23
C LYS A 11 4.53 -9.39 1.10
N GLY A 12 4.41 -8.87 -0.12
CA GLY A 12 4.35 -7.44 -0.40
C GLY A 12 3.19 -6.76 0.32
N LEU A 13 2.01 -7.38 0.31
CA LEU A 13 0.83 -6.90 1.03
C LEU A 13 1.02 -6.91 2.55
N ASP A 14 1.57 -7.99 3.11
CA ASP A 14 1.86 -8.06 4.55
C ASP A 14 2.84 -6.96 4.98
N ASN A 15 3.90 -6.73 4.19
CA ASN A 15 4.88 -5.67 4.44
C ASN A 15 4.27 -4.28 4.31
N PHE A 16 3.46 -4.04 3.26
CA PHE A 16 2.75 -2.78 3.06
C PHE A 16 1.85 -2.46 4.26
N LEU A 17 1.01 -3.41 4.68
CA LEU A 17 0.09 -3.21 5.81
C LEU A 17 0.85 -2.99 7.11
N SER A 18 1.89 -3.79 7.38
CA SER A 18 2.70 -3.64 8.58
C SER A 18 3.38 -2.27 8.63
N GLN A 19 4.00 -1.83 7.53
CA GLN A 19 4.70 -0.55 7.47
C GLN A 19 3.77 0.64 7.71
N VAL A 20 2.59 0.63 7.09
CA VAL A 20 1.58 1.69 7.28
C VAL A 20 1.09 1.73 8.73
N LEU A 21 0.84 0.57 9.34
CA LEU A 21 0.40 0.48 10.72
C LEU A 21 1.50 0.90 11.70
N ASP A 22 2.75 0.55 11.43
CA ASP A 22 3.91 0.97 12.23
C ASP A 22 4.09 2.48 12.19
N TRP A 23 3.97 3.12 11.02
CA TRP A 23 4.01 4.59 10.90
C TRP A 23 2.86 5.27 11.64
N HIS A 24 1.66 4.69 11.60
CA HIS A 24 0.56 5.23 12.39
C HIS A 24 0.82 5.08 13.89
N ALA A 25 1.31 3.91 14.33
CA ALA A 25 1.60 3.62 15.72
C ALA A 25 2.74 4.49 16.29
N SER A 26 3.74 4.82 15.46
CA SER A 26 4.83 5.74 15.82
C SER A 26 4.44 7.21 15.79
N GLY A 27 3.28 7.55 15.21
CA GLY A 27 2.82 8.93 15.02
C GLY A 27 3.45 9.64 13.82
N GLU A 28 4.14 8.91 12.95
CA GLU A 28 4.68 9.44 11.68
C GLU A 28 3.58 9.78 10.67
N ILE A 29 2.43 9.10 10.73
CA ILE A 29 1.24 9.47 9.95
C ILE A 29 -0.01 9.44 10.82
N ASP A 30 -0.98 10.30 10.51
CA ASP A 30 -2.27 10.23 11.17
C ASP A 30 -3.11 9.03 10.67
N LYS A 31 -4.20 8.75 11.41
CA LYS A 31 -5.10 7.64 11.10
C LYS A 31 -5.75 7.79 9.72
N LEU A 32 -6.07 9.01 9.30
CA LEU A 32 -6.73 9.28 8.02
C LEU A 32 -5.79 8.97 6.86
N SER A 33 -4.52 9.37 6.95
CA SER A 33 -3.48 9.04 5.98
C SER A 33 -3.26 7.53 5.88
N ALA A 34 -3.20 6.82 7.02
CA ALA A 34 -3.09 5.36 7.04
C ALA A 34 -4.29 4.67 6.36
N VAL A 35 -5.52 5.11 6.66
CA VAL A 35 -6.73 4.59 6.00
C VAL A 35 -6.71 4.91 4.50
N GLY A 36 -6.31 6.12 4.13
CA GLY A 36 -6.29 6.58 2.74
C GLY A 36 -5.38 5.75 1.85
N VAL A 37 -4.15 5.46 2.29
CA VAL A 37 -3.21 4.67 1.49
C VAL A 37 -3.64 3.21 1.37
N ILE A 38 -4.21 2.63 2.44
CA ILE A 38 -4.77 1.28 2.38
C ILE A 38 -5.94 1.24 1.39
N ALA A 39 -6.87 2.21 1.50
CA ALA A 39 -8.01 2.31 0.60
C ALA A 39 -7.60 2.51 -0.87
N HIS A 40 -6.50 3.21 -1.14
CA HIS A 40 -5.95 3.38 -2.48
C HIS A 40 -5.61 2.03 -3.13
N VAL A 41 -4.87 1.17 -2.42
CA VAL A 41 -4.50 -0.17 -2.93
C VAL A 41 -5.74 -1.04 -3.15
N PHE A 42 -6.71 -1.02 -2.23
CA PHE A 42 -7.98 -1.75 -2.40
C PHE A 42 -8.80 -1.23 -3.59
N THR A 43 -8.83 0.09 -3.80
CA THR A 43 -9.55 0.69 -4.93
C THR A 43 -8.89 0.34 -6.26
N ALA A 44 -7.55 0.39 -6.31
CA ALA A 44 -6.79 -0.06 -7.46
C ALA A 44 -7.11 -1.52 -7.81
N ALA A 45 -7.22 -2.39 -6.79
CA ALA A 45 -7.61 -3.77 -6.99
C ALA A 45 -9.05 -3.91 -7.51
N ALA A 46 -9.99 -3.12 -6.96
CA ALA A 46 -11.40 -3.16 -7.36
C ALA A 46 -11.66 -2.73 -8.81
N ILE A 47 -10.75 -1.94 -9.40
CA ILE A 47 -10.82 -1.49 -10.80
C ILE A 47 -9.90 -2.28 -11.73
N ASP A 48 -9.43 -3.46 -11.31
CA ASP A 48 -8.52 -4.34 -12.06
C ASP A 48 -7.20 -3.65 -12.48
N ASN A 49 -6.72 -2.67 -11.72
CA ASN A 49 -5.44 -1.99 -11.98
C ASN A 49 -4.28 -2.77 -11.35
N GLU A 50 -3.92 -3.89 -11.98
CA GLU A 50 -2.85 -4.78 -11.53
C GLU A 50 -1.48 -4.09 -11.42
N GLY A 51 -1.16 -3.18 -12.36
CA GLY A 51 0.10 -2.45 -12.36
C GLY A 51 0.27 -1.56 -11.13
N GLU A 52 -0.82 -0.90 -10.73
CA GLU A 52 -0.86 -0.11 -9.51
C GLU A 52 -0.69 -1.00 -8.28
N VAL A 53 -1.51 -2.05 -8.14
CA VAL A 53 -1.42 -2.99 -7.01
C VAL A 53 -0.01 -3.54 -6.87
N LYS A 54 0.55 -4.16 -7.92
CA LYS A 54 1.91 -4.73 -7.88
C LYS A 54 2.99 -3.67 -7.68
N GLY A 55 2.76 -2.43 -8.10
CA GLY A 55 3.60 -1.30 -7.76
C GLY A 55 3.67 -1.10 -6.24
N TRP A 56 2.53 -0.92 -5.59
CA TRP A 56 2.48 -0.73 -4.13
C TRP A 56 3.02 -1.92 -3.34
N LEU A 57 2.78 -3.14 -3.80
CA LEU A 57 3.18 -4.36 -3.08
C LEU A 57 4.67 -4.70 -3.24
N ASN A 58 5.24 -4.48 -4.43
CA ASN A 58 6.58 -4.99 -4.75
C ASN A 58 7.65 -3.90 -4.88
N LYS A 59 7.27 -2.62 -4.83
CA LYS A 59 8.18 -1.48 -4.98
C LYS A 59 8.14 -0.60 -3.73
N PRO A 60 9.04 -0.82 -2.76
CA PRO A 60 9.06 -0.05 -1.52
C PRO A 60 9.11 1.47 -1.73
N GLU A 61 9.73 1.93 -2.83
CA GLU A 61 9.81 3.34 -3.17
C GLU A 61 8.45 4.00 -3.41
N VAL A 62 7.42 3.25 -3.82
CA VAL A 62 6.07 3.80 -4.06
C VAL A 62 5.49 4.31 -2.74
N LEU A 63 5.51 3.46 -1.70
CA LEU A 63 5.01 3.82 -0.38
C LEU A 63 5.86 4.92 0.28
N LEU A 64 7.20 4.86 0.12
CA LEU A 64 8.12 5.87 0.65
C LEU A 64 7.93 7.24 0.00
N ASN A 65 7.76 7.28 -1.32
CA ASN A 65 7.50 8.52 -2.05
C ASN A 65 6.13 9.10 -1.67
N TRP A 66 5.09 8.26 -1.58
CA TRP A 66 3.77 8.71 -1.12
C TRP A 66 3.85 9.39 0.24
N LYS A 67 4.56 8.81 1.20
CA LYS A 67 4.73 9.40 2.53
C LYS A 67 5.48 10.74 2.44
N ARG A 68 6.58 10.80 1.68
CA ARG A 68 7.39 12.02 1.51
C ARG A 68 6.61 13.16 0.85
N ASP A 69 5.78 12.83 -0.13
CA ASP A 69 5.07 13.80 -0.97
C ASP A 69 3.71 14.22 -0.35
N GLY A 70 3.30 13.59 0.77
CA GLY A 70 2.00 13.73 1.42
C GLY A 70 1.98 14.43 2.79
N GLU A 71 3.12 14.97 3.25
CA GLU A 71 3.24 15.94 4.36
C GLU A 71 3.46 17.37 3.82
#